data_AF-A0A526RYV1-F1
#
_entry.id   AF-A0A526RYV1-F1
#
_cell.length_a   1.000
_cell.length_b   1.000
_cell.length_c   1.000
_cell.angle_alpha   90.00
_cell.angle_beta   90.00
_cell.angle_gamma   90.00
#
_symmetry.space_group_name_H-M   'P 1'
#
loop_
_entity.id
_entity.type
_entity.pdbx_description
1 polymer ?
#
loop_
_entity_poly.entity_id
_entity_poly.type
_entity_poly.pdbx_seq_one_letter_code
_entity_poly.pdbx_strand_id
1 'polypeptide(L)'
;MLSLKSEILPARPSLETGRVRAFVGRYASQIALAPSVAIASIFVYGFMLWTAYISFSASGMLPDYHWVGLRQYYNLWSNPIWVQSAKNIVVFTFLYILLTTVVGLFLAILLDQKIRAEGALRLIYLY
;
A
#
# COMPACT_ATOMS: atom_id res chain seq x y z
N MET A 1 32.33 -56.06 -41.42
CA MET A 1 31.62 -54.91 -42.01
C MET A 1 30.44 -54.44 -41.12
N LEU A 2 30.55 -54.48 -39.78
CA LEU A 2 29.46 -54.13 -38.83
C LEU A 2 29.98 -53.50 -37.52
N SER A 3 31.11 -52.79 -37.54
CA SER A 3 31.67 -52.16 -36.33
C SER A 3 32.14 -50.73 -36.58
N LEU A 4 31.27 -49.90 -37.18
CA LEU A 4 31.58 -48.49 -37.40
C LEU A 4 30.32 -47.63 -37.52
N LYS A 5 29.35 -47.87 -36.63
CA LYS A 5 28.18 -47.01 -36.46
C LYS A 5 27.74 -46.88 -34.99
N SER A 6 28.68 -46.92 -34.04
CA SER A 6 28.47 -46.27 -32.74
C SER A 6 28.75 -44.78 -32.94
N GLU A 7 27.89 -44.19 -33.75
CA GLU A 7 27.76 -42.77 -34.01
C GLU A 7 27.75 -42.06 -32.66
N ILE A 8 28.71 -41.15 -32.51
CA ILE A 8 28.81 -40.17 -31.44
C ILE A 8 27.42 -39.55 -31.32
N LEU A 9 26.58 -40.03 -30.41
CA LEU A 9 25.39 -39.31 -30.01
C LEU A 9 25.89 -38.17 -29.14
N PRO A 10 25.94 -36.91 -29.61
CA PRO A 10 26.13 -35.82 -28.68
C PRO A 10 25.01 -35.92 -27.66
N ALA A 11 25.36 -35.94 -26.37
CA ALA A 11 24.40 -35.87 -25.30
C ALA A 11 23.43 -34.74 -25.63
N ARG A 12 22.16 -35.08 -25.93
CA ARG A 12 21.16 -34.09 -26.31
C ARG A 12 21.14 -33.04 -25.19
N PRO A 13 21.37 -31.75 -25.47
CA PRO A 13 21.17 -30.73 -24.45
C PRO A 13 19.72 -30.86 -24.00
N SER A 14 19.49 -31.16 -22.72
CA SER A 14 18.17 -31.35 -22.16
C SER A 14 17.40 -30.04 -22.25
N LEU A 15 16.62 -29.89 -23.33
CA LEU A 15 15.79 -28.72 -23.67
C LEU A 15 14.86 -28.29 -22.51
N GLU A 16 14.59 -29.22 -21.59
CA GLU A 16 13.86 -29.05 -20.33
C GLU A 16 14.47 -27.94 -19.45
N THR A 17 15.81 -27.89 -19.33
CA THR A 17 16.50 -26.99 -18.40
C THR A 17 16.41 -25.52 -18.84
N GLY A 18 16.35 -25.28 -20.16
CA GLY A 18 16.27 -23.94 -20.73
C GLY A 18 14.88 -23.30 -20.59
N ARG A 19 13.81 -24.10 -20.70
CA ARG A 19 12.43 -23.60 -20.62
C ARG A 19 12.04 -23.20 -19.20
N VAL A 20 12.46 -23.98 -18.19
CA VAL A 20 12.25 -23.65 -16.78
C VAL A 20 13.06 -22.40 -16.37
N ARG A 21 14.33 -22.31 -16.78
CA ARG A 21 15.16 -21.11 -16.51
C ARG A 21 14.63 -19.85 -17.18
N ALA A 22 14.12 -19.94 -18.40
CA ALA A 22 13.50 -18.80 -19.10
C ALA A 22 12.19 -18.35 -18.45
N PHE A 23 11.37 -19.29 -17.97
CA PHE A 23 10.13 -18.99 -17.25
C PHE A 23 10.41 -18.38 -15.87
N VAL A 24 11.33 -18.97 -15.10
CA VAL A 24 11.78 -18.44 -13.81
C VAL A 24 12.43 -17.07 -14.00
N GLY A 25 13.27 -16.86 -15.01
CA GLY A 25 13.87 -15.54 -15.28
C GLY A 25 12.84 -14.45 -15.63
N ARG A 26 11.75 -14.81 -16.32
CA ARG A 26 10.66 -13.88 -16.67
C ARG A 26 9.80 -13.47 -15.47
N TYR A 27 9.65 -14.36 -14.48
CA TYR A 27 8.82 -14.13 -13.29
C TYR A 27 9.63 -14.02 -11.99
N ALA A 28 10.97 -14.02 -12.06
CA ALA A 28 11.87 -14.05 -10.91
C ALA A 28 11.60 -12.87 -9.96
N SER A 29 11.43 -11.67 -10.50
CA SER A 29 11.11 -10.48 -9.72
C SER A 29 9.76 -10.60 -9.01
N GLN A 30 8.74 -11.17 -9.67
CA GLN A 30 7.41 -11.35 -9.07
C GLN A 30 7.41 -12.43 -7.99
N ILE A 31 8.13 -13.53 -8.20
CA ILE A 31 8.23 -14.61 -7.21
C ILE A 31 9.06 -14.16 -5.99
N ALA A 32 10.07 -13.32 -6.18
CA ALA A 32 10.85 -12.74 -5.09
C ALA A 32 10.05 -11.73 -4.25
N LEU A 33 9.15 -10.96 -4.88
CA LEU A 33 8.24 -10.03 -4.22
C LEU A 33 6.99 -10.72 -3.63
N ALA A 34 6.58 -11.86 -4.19
CA ALA A 34 5.39 -12.58 -3.75
C ALA A 34 5.35 -12.88 -2.24
N PRO A 35 6.42 -13.39 -1.58
CA PRO A 35 6.35 -13.70 -0.15
C PRO A 35 6.19 -12.45 0.73
N SER A 36 6.88 -11.34 0.41
CA SER A 36 6.74 -10.11 1.19
C SER A 36 5.36 -9.48 1.01
N VAL A 37 4.84 -9.44 -0.22
CA VAL A 37 3.48 -8.95 -0.52
C VAL A 37 2.42 -9.84 0.10
N ALA A 38 2.60 -11.16 0.07
CA ALA A 38 1.67 -12.12 0.66
C ALA A 38 1.58 -11.93 2.19
N ILE A 39 2.72 -11.85 2.87
CA ILE A 39 2.76 -11.61 4.32
C ILE A 39 2.13 -10.25 4.64
N ALA A 40 2.53 -9.18 3.96
CA ALA A 40 1.95 -7.85 4.18
C ALA A 40 0.42 -7.85 3.97
N SER A 41 -0.06 -8.51 2.93
CA SER A 41 -1.49 -8.61 2.63
C SER A 41 -2.24 -9.39 3.71
N ILE A 42 -1.72 -10.54 4.15
CA ILE A 42 -2.33 -11.35 5.21
C ILE A 42 -2.46 -10.53 6.50
N PHE A 43 -1.42 -9.79 6.86
CA PHE A 43 -1.43 -8.97 8.07
C PHE A 43 -2.40 -7.80 7.93
N VAL A 44 -2.31 -7.02 6.85
CA VAL A 44 -3.19 -5.86 6.63
C VAL A 44 -4.66 -6.27 6.56
N TYR A 45 -5.00 -7.21 5.69
CA TYR A 45 -6.39 -7.63 5.51
C TYR A 45 -6.88 -8.51 6.66
N GLY A 46 -6.03 -9.35 7.24
CA GLY A 46 -6.38 -10.17 8.40
C GLY A 46 -6.73 -9.32 9.61
N PHE A 47 -5.89 -8.35 9.96
CA PHE A 47 -6.19 -7.42 11.06
C PHE A 47 -7.38 -6.51 10.75
N MET A 48 -7.55 -6.09 9.50
CA MET A 48 -8.71 -5.30 9.08
C MET A 48 -10.02 -6.08 9.26
N LEU A 49 -10.07 -7.34 8.81
CA LEU A 49 -11.24 -8.21 8.96
C LEU A 49 -11.52 -8.53 10.43
N TRP A 50 -10.49 -8.81 11.22
CA TRP A 50 -10.61 -9.07 12.65
C TRP A 50 -11.16 -7.85 13.41
N THR A 51 -10.61 -6.67 13.14
CA THR A 51 -11.07 -5.40 13.73
C THR A 51 -12.50 -5.08 13.30
N ALA A 52 -12.84 -5.32 12.03
CA ALA A 52 -14.21 -5.15 11.53
C ALA A 52 -15.18 -6.10 12.26
N TYR A 53 -14.82 -7.38 12.41
CA TYR A 53 -15.61 -8.37 13.14
C TYR A 53 -15.88 -7.93 14.60
N ILE A 54 -14.85 -7.44 15.29
CA ILE A 54 -14.98 -6.89 16.65
C ILE A 54 -15.83 -5.62 16.67
N SER A 55 -15.77 -4.78 15.64
CA SER A 55 -16.57 -3.54 15.60
C SER A 55 -18.09 -3.78 15.61
N PHE A 56 -18.56 -5.01 15.39
CA PHE A 56 -19.98 -5.41 15.50
C PHE A 56 -20.36 -6.00 16.87
N SER A 57 -19.39 -6.22 17.78
CA SER A 57 -19.66 -6.69 19.14
C SER A 57 -19.97 -5.52 20.10
N ALA A 58 -20.60 -5.82 21.24
CA ALA A 58 -21.02 -4.78 22.18
C ALA A 58 -19.81 -4.06 22.77
N SER A 59 -19.64 -2.80 22.37
CA SER A 59 -18.59 -1.93 22.90
C SER A 59 -19.17 -1.12 24.06
N GLY A 60 -18.67 -1.36 25.28
CA GLY A 60 -19.05 -0.68 26.52
C GLY A 60 -17.85 -0.45 27.42
N MET A 61 -18.08 0.20 28.59
CA MET A 61 -17.02 0.47 29.58
C MET A 61 -16.59 -0.79 30.35
N LEU A 62 -17.42 -1.84 30.35
CA LEU A 62 -17.02 -3.23 30.59
C LEU A 62 -17.19 -4.03 29.29
N PRO A 63 -16.29 -4.98 28.97
CA PRO A 63 -16.42 -5.82 27.79
C PRO A 63 -17.65 -6.71 27.90
N ASP A 64 -18.55 -6.62 26.93
CA ASP A 64 -19.68 -7.54 26.84
C ASP A 64 -19.67 -8.17 25.44
N TYR A 65 -19.36 -9.47 25.35
CA TYR A 65 -19.16 -10.18 24.07
C TYR A 65 -20.47 -10.52 23.34
N HIS A 66 -21.54 -9.76 23.60
CA HIS A 66 -22.81 -9.95 22.93
C HIS A 66 -22.75 -9.40 21.50
N TRP A 67 -23.16 -10.22 20.55
CA TRP A 67 -23.31 -9.83 19.15
C TRP A 67 -24.49 -8.88 18.99
N VAL A 68 -24.23 -7.58 18.87
CA VAL A 68 -25.27 -6.53 18.75
C VAL A 68 -25.44 -6.02 17.32
N GLY A 69 -24.60 -6.47 16.39
CA GLY A 69 -24.65 -6.09 14.99
C GLY A 69 -24.46 -4.59 14.78
N LEU A 70 -25.38 -3.96 14.03
CA LEU A 70 -25.29 -2.54 13.65
C LEU A 70 -25.81 -1.55 14.71
N ARG A 71 -26.32 -2.02 15.85
CA ARG A 71 -26.91 -1.15 16.88
C ARG A 71 -25.92 -0.10 17.42
N GLN A 72 -24.64 -0.47 17.54
CA GLN A 72 -23.60 0.45 18.01
C GLN A 72 -23.33 1.59 17.02
N TYR A 73 -23.40 1.31 15.72
CA TYR A 73 -23.27 2.35 14.70
C TYR A 73 -24.44 3.34 14.78
N TYR A 74 -25.68 2.87 14.96
CA TYR A 74 -26.83 3.76 15.13
C TYR A 74 -26.69 4.65 16.37
N ASN A 75 -26.27 4.08 17.50
CA ASN A 75 -26.02 4.83 18.73
C ASN A 75 -24.94 5.91 18.53
N LEU A 76 -23.87 5.59 17.80
CA LEU A 76 -22.80 6.53 17.49
C LEU A 76 -23.30 7.70 16.64
N TRP A 77 -24.07 7.44 15.58
CA TRP A 77 -24.66 8.48 14.74
C TRP A 77 -25.75 9.31 15.44
N SER A 78 -26.42 8.73 16.45
CA SER A 78 -27.36 9.47 17.30
C SER A 78 -26.68 10.34 18.36
N ASN A 79 -25.37 10.13 18.60
CA ASN A 79 -24.62 10.89 19.60
C ASN A 79 -24.22 12.28 19.04
N PRO A 80 -24.71 13.38 19.64
CA PRO A 80 -24.42 14.73 19.16
C PRO A 80 -22.92 15.07 19.21
N ILE A 81 -22.17 14.54 20.19
CA ILE A 81 -20.72 14.75 20.33
C ILE A 81 -19.98 14.10 19.17
N TRP A 82 -20.40 12.88 18.78
CA TRP A 82 -19.81 12.17 17.65
C TRP A 82 -20.04 12.93 16.35
N VAL A 83 -21.28 13.32 16.08
CA VAL A 83 -21.65 14.03 14.86
C VAL A 83 -20.92 15.38 14.76
N GLN A 84 -20.81 16.11 15.88
CA GLN A 84 -20.08 17.37 15.90
C GLN A 84 -18.57 17.16 15.66
N SER A 85 -17.96 16.16 16.30
CA SER A 85 -16.56 15.82 16.10
C SER A 85 -16.27 15.40 14.66
N ALA A 86 -17.14 14.57 14.07
CA ALA A 86 -17.03 14.14 12.68
C ALA A 86 -17.09 15.33 11.71
N LYS A 87 -18.02 16.27 11.91
CA LYS A 87 -18.08 17.51 11.12
C LYS A 87 -16.81 18.34 11.25
N ASN A 88 -16.29 18.48 12.47
CA ASN A 88 -15.06 19.23 12.72
C ASN A 88 -13.86 18.62 12.01
N ILE A 89 -13.71 17.28 12.03
CA ILE A 89 -12.65 16.59 11.30
C ILE A 89 -12.75 16.87 9.80
N VAL A 90 -13.94 16.76 9.21
CA VAL A 90 -14.14 17.03 7.78
C VAL A 90 -13.76 18.47 7.43
N VAL A 91 -14.23 19.45 8.21
CA VAL A 91 -13.92 20.87 7.99
C VAL A 91 -12.42 21.12 8.13
N PHE A 92 -11.79 20.58 9.17
CA PHE A 92 -10.36 20.73 9.41
C PHE A 92 -9.53 20.11 8.29
N THR A 93 -9.83 18.87 7.88
CA THR A 93 -9.14 18.18 6.78
C THR A 93 -9.26 18.95 5.47
N PHE A 94 -10.45 19.45 5.15
CA PHE A 94 -10.66 20.21 3.92
C PHE A 94 -9.86 21.52 3.92
N LEU A 95 -9.95 22.31 5.00
CA LEU A 95 -9.19 23.55 5.15
C LEU A 95 -7.68 23.30 5.12
N TYR A 96 -7.22 22.23 5.77
CA TYR A 96 -5.82 21.85 5.78
C TYR A 96 -5.29 21.50 4.38
N ILE A 97 -6.03 20.67 3.62
CA ILE A 97 -5.65 20.32 2.24
C ILE A 97 -5.61 21.57 1.36
N LEU A 98 -6.61 22.44 1.47
CA LEU A 98 -6.68 23.66 0.67
C LEU A 98 -5.51 24.60 1.00
N LEU A 99 -5.24 24.85 2.28
CA LEU A 99 -4.12 25.70 2.71
C LEU A 99 -2.77 25.15 2.28
N THR A 100 -2.51 23.86 2.53
CA THR A 100 -1.24 23.23 2.15
C THR A 100 -1.03 23.19 0.64
N THR A 101 -2.09 22.99 -0.13
CA THR A 101 -2.04 23.05 -1.59
C THR A 101 -1.74 24.47 -2.09
N VAL A 102 -2.43 25.48 -1.55
CA VAL A 102 -2.19 26.89 -1.92
C VAL A 102 -0.77 27.31 -1.56
N VAL A 103 -0.30 26.97 -0.35
CA VAL A 103 1.07 27.27 0.10
C VAL A 103 2.10 26.53 -0.73
N GLY A 104 1.90 25.24 -1.00
CA GLY A 104 2.79 24.44 -1.84
C GLY A 104 2.85 24.95 -3.27
N LEU A 105 1.71 25.34 -3.85
CA LEU A 105 1.64 25.93 -5.19
C LEU A 105 2.29 27.31 -5.23
N PHE A 106 2.05 28.15 -4.22
CA PHE A 106 2.70 29.46 -4.11
C PHE A 106 4.22 29.32 -4.07
N LEU A 107 4.73 28.39 -3.25
CA LEU A 107 6.16 28.09 -3.18
C LEU A 107 6.69 27.55 -4.52
N ALA A 108 5.92 26.69 -5.20
CA ALA A 108 6.28 26.17 -6.52
C ALA A 108 6.36 27.27 -7.58
N ILE A 109 5.43 28.23 -7.58
CA ILE A 109 5.44 29.39 -8.50
C ILE A 109 6.67 30.28 -8.23
N LEU A 110 7.01 30.53 -6.97
CA LEU A 110 8.22 31.29 -6.62
C LEU A 110 9.49 30.59 -7.12
N LEU A 111 9.51 29.26 -7.10
CA LEU A 111 10.60 28.45 -7.64
C LEU A 111 10.64 28.47 -9.18
N ASP A 112 9.49 28.61 -9.85
CA ASP A 112 9.38 28.65 -11.31
C ASP A 112 9.78 30.01 -11.92
N GLN A 113 9.75 31.10 -11.14
CA GLN A 113 10.21 32.43 -11.57
C GLN A 113 11.75 32.51 -11.69
N LYS A 114 12.27 32.03 -12.82
CA LYS A 114 13.68 31.81 -13.15
C LYS A 114 14.62 33.03 -13.25
N ILE A 115 14.33 34.22 -12.68
CA ILE A 115 15.21 35.41 -12.90
C ILE A 115 15.64 36.19 -11.64
N ARG A 116 15.43 35.74 -10.39
CA ARG A 116 16.02 36.48 -9.24
C ARG A 116 16.24 35.80 -7.87
N ALA A 117 15.88 34.53 -7.67
CA ALA A 117 15.98 33.85 -6.37
C ALA A 117 17.08 32.76 -6.28
N GLU A 118 18.13 32.85 -7.12
CA GLU A 118 19.20 31.85 -7.18
C GLU A 118 19.92 31.63 -5.82
N GLY A 119 20.00 32.68 -4.99
CA GLY A 119 20.58 32.61 -3.65
C GLY A 119 19.66 32.07 -2.55
N ALA A 120 18.35 32.36 -2.60
CA ALA A 120 17.40 31.96 -1.55
C ALA A 120 17.01 30.47 -1.66
N LEU A 121 16.84 29.98 -2.88
CA LEU A 121 16.46 28.59 -3.14
C LEU A 121 17.61 27.61 -2.86
N ARG A 122 18.85 28.03 -3.13
CA ARG A 122 20.04 27.23 -2.81
C ARG A 122 20.30 27.13 -1.30
N LEU A 123 19.94 28.16 -0.53
CA LEU A 123 20.10 28.17 0.93
C LEU A 123 19.09 27.27 1.65
N ILE A 124 17.82 27.24 1.20
CA ILE A 124 16.76 26.45 1.86
C ILE A 124 16.80 24.97 1.44
N TYR A 125 17.24 24.66 0.21
CA TYR A 125 17.20 23.30 -0.33
C TYR A 125 18.51 22.52 -0.14
N LEU A 126 19.66 23.20 0.00
CA LEU A 126 20.98 22.56 0.10
C LEU A 126 21.56 22.63 1.53
N TYR A 127 20.99 23.44 2.42
CA TYR A 127 21.46 23.67 3.79
C TYR A 127 20.28 23.60 4.76
#